data_AF-A0A5M6D3J4-F1
#
_entry.id   AF-A0A5M6D3J4-F1
#
_cell.length_a   1.000
_cell.length_b   1.000
_cell.length_c   1.000
_cell.angle_alpha   90.00
_cell.angle_beta   90.00
_cell.angle_gamma   90.00
#
_symmetry.space_group_name_H-M   'P 1'
#
loop_
_entity.id
_entity.type
_entity.pdbx_description
1 polymer ?
#
loop_
_entity_poly.entity_id
_entity_poly.type
_entity_poly.pdbx_seq_one_letter_code
_entity_poly.pdbx_strand_id
1 'polypeptide(L)'
;MDIDTLIEILSDYREEFGGDAEVRLMTQQSWPFENGICGLTSGRELNDTDDDDDEDVADEQIVYIVEGGQLGYGSKRAWETCRDC
;
A
#
# COMPACT_ATOMS: atom_id res chain seq x y z
N MET A 1 -9.88 4.85 -5.71
CA MET A 1 -8.60 5.10 -6.40
C MET A 1 -8.70 4.52 -7.81
N ASP A 2 -8.37 5.30 -8.82
CA ASP A 2 -8.23 4.82 -10.20
C ASP A 2 -6.76 4.57 -10.53
N ILE A 3 -6.51 4.05 -11.74
CA ILE A 3 -5.16 3.66 -12.20
C ILE A 3 -4.25 4.89 -12.32
N ASP A 4 -4.75 5.98 -12.91
CA ASP A 4 -3.93 7.18 -13.14
C ASP A 4 -3.50 7.82 -11.81
N THR A 5 -4.42 7.94 -10.85
CA THR A 5 -4.11 8.44 -9.51
C THR A 5 -3.09 7.55 -8.79
N LEU A 6 -3.21 6.22 -8.91
CA LEU A 6 -2.25 5.30 -8.28
C LEU A 6 -0.86 5.41 -8.93
N ILE A 7 -0.78 5.55 -10.25
CA ILE A 7 0.48 5.73 -10.98
C ILE A 7 1.14 7.05 -10.60
N GLU A 8 0.38 8.13 -10.48
CA GLU A 8 0.89 9.44 -10.06
C GLU A 8 1.55 9.34 -8.68
N ILE A 9 0.84 8.83 -7.68
CA ILE A 9 1.37 8.68 -6.30
C ILE A 9 2.59 7.76 -6.27
N LEU A 10 2.57 6.63 -6.98
CA LEU A 10 3.73 5.72 -7.04
C LEU A 10 4.92 6.33 -7.79
N SER A 11 4.67 7.23 -8.75
CA SER A 11 5.73 7.93 -9.46
C SER A 11 6.43 8.92 -8.54
N ASP A 12 5.67 9.62 -7.69
CA ASP A 12 6.24 10.52 -6.67
C ASP A 12 7.16 9.74 -5.70
N TYR A 13 6.69 8.61 -5.16
CA TYR A 13 7.53 7.76 -4.30
C TYR A 13 8.73 7.16 -5.03
N ARG A 14 8.59 6.84 -6.33
CA ARG A 14 9.72 6.37 -7.14
C ARG A 14 10.78 7.44 -7.30
N GLU A 15 10.40 8.71 -7.43
CA GLU A 15 11.34 9.83 -7.48
C GLU A 15 12.06 10.02 -6.13
N GLU A 16 11.36 9.76 -5.02
CA GLU A 16 11.90 9.92 -3.67
C GLU A 16 12.80 8.75 -3.20
N PHE A 17 12.35 7.50 -3.37
CA PHE A 17 13.00 6.30 -2.82
C PHE A 17 13.68 5.42 -3.87
N GLY A 18 13.44 5.67 -5.15
CA GLY A 18 13.97 4.85 -6.24
C GLY A 18 12.96 3.81 -6.77
N GLY A 19 13.26 3.25 -7.94
CA GLY A 19 12.35 2.33 -8.64
C GLY A 19 12.34 0.90 -8.10
N ASP A 20 13.22 0.58 -7.16
CA ASP A 20 13.35 -0.70 -6.47
C ASP A 20 12.82 -0.67 -5.03
N ALA A 21 12.21 0.44 -4.60
CA ALA A 21 11.54 0.55 -3.31
C ALA A 21 10.46 -0.54 -3.16
N GLU A 22 10.45 -1.19 -1.99
CA GLU A 22 9.50 -2.26 -1.71
C GLU A 22 8.08 -1.70 -1.51
N VAL A 23 7.09 -2.36 -2.10
CA VAL A 23 5.67 -2.03 -1.91
C VAL A 23 4.99 -3.12 -1.10
N ARG A 24 4.36 -2.76 0.03
CA ARG A 24 3.62 -3.67 0.92
C ARG A 24 2.14 -3.31 0.99
N LEU A 25 1.30 -4.30 1.26
CA LEU A 25 -0.14 -4.10 1.48
C LEU A 25 -0.44 -4.15 2.99
N MET A 26 -1.02 -3.07 3.53
CA MET A 26 -1.55 -3.02 4.88
C MET A 26 -3.03 -3.43 4.87
N THR A 27 -3.33 -4.60 5.40
CA THR A 27 -4.69 -5.16 5.45
C THR A 27 -4.96 -5.87 6.78
N GLN A 28 -6.22 -5.88 7.20
CA GLN A 28 -6.67 -6.56 8.43
C GLN A 28 -7.61 -7.75 8.17
N GLN A 29 -7.79 -8.17 6.90
CA GLN A 29 -8.85 -9.12 6.56
C GLN A 29 -8.48 -10.60 6.77
N SER A 30 -9.47 -11.37 7.22
CA SER A 30 -9.39 -12.83 7.35
C SER A 30 -10.00 -13.59 6.18
N TRP A 31 -10.58 -12.89 5.19
CA TRP A 31 -11.36 -13.45 4.09
C TRP A 31 -10.97 -12.82 2.75
N PRO A 32 -11.19 -13.52 1.61
CA PRO A 32 -10.90 -12.96 0.30
C PRO A 32 -11.96 -11.90 -0.03
N PHE A 33 -11.64 -10.64 0.21
CA PHE A 33 -12.50 -9.50 -0.12
C PHE A 33 -11.93 -8.67 -1.27
N GLU A 34 -12.83 -8.00 -1.99
CA GLU A 34 -12.48 -6.88 -2.84
C GLU A 34 -12.54 -5.63 -1.98
N ASN A 35 -11.41 -4.96 -1.79
CA ASN A 35 -11.31 -3.75 -1.00
C ASN A 35 -10.97 -2.57 -1.90
N GLY A 36 -11.47 -1.39 -1.53
CA GLY A 36 -10.90 -0.16 -2.05
C GLY A 36 -9.47 0.05 -1.54
N ILE A 37 -8.73 0.95 -2.19
CA ILE A 37 -7.49 1.51 -1.64
C ILE A 37 -7.87 2.85 -1.01
N CYS A 38 -7.56 3.02 0.29
CA CYS A 38 -7.79 4.27 1.01
C CYS A 38 -6.75 5.32 0.61
N GLY A 39 -5.49 4.92 0.53
CA GLY A 39 -4.36 5.76 0.22
C GLY A 39 -3.06 4.98 0.26
N LEU A 40 -1.96 5.70 0.06
CA LEU A 40 -0.61 5.17 0.24
C LEU A 40 0.11 6.02 1.29
N THR A 41 1.12 5.44 1.93
CA THR A 41 2.02 6.12 2.85
C THR A 41 3.38 5.42 2.81
N SER A 42 4.45 6.10 3.20
CA SER A 42 5.80 5.55 3.31
C SER A 42 6.22 5.37 4.76
N GLY A 43 7.24 4.55 4.99
CA GLY A 43 7.83 4.45 6.33
C GLY A 43 8.36 5.80 6.84
N ARG A 44 8.90 6.64 5.95
CA ARG A 44 9.29 8.01 6.28
C ARG A 44 8.12 8.84 6.80
N GLU A 45 6.98 8.82 6.09
CA GLU A 45 5.80 9.58 6.49
C GLU A 45 5.16 9.04 7.79
N LEU A 46 5.24 7.74 8.02
CA LEU A 46 4.80 7.13 9.28
C LEU A 46 5.65 7.62 10.46
N ASN A 47 6.97 7.73 10.28
CA ASN A 47 7.89 8.16 11.34
C ASN A 47 7.97 9.70 11.50
N ASP A 48 7.44 10.48 10.55
CA ASP A 48 7.40 11.96 10.60
C ASP A 48 6.17 12.48 11.37
N THR A 49 5.39 11.59 12.00
CA THR A 49 4.30 12.01 12.88
C THR A 49 4.87 12.46 14.23
N ASP A 50 4.55 13.68 14.66
CA ASP A 50 4.99 14.35 15.91
C ASP A 50 4.58 13.61 17.24
N ASP A 51 4.06 12.39 17.15
CA ASP A 51 3.71 11.55 18.30
C ASP A 51 4.91 10.63 18.65
N ASP A 52 5.48 10.82 19.85
CA ASP A 52 6.53 9.97 20.46
C ASP A 52 5.99 8.53 20.68
N ASP A 53 5.86 7.74 19.62
CA ASP A 53 5.23 6.41 19.66
C ASP A 53 6.19 5.28 19.28
N ASP A 54 6.05 4.13 19.96
CA ASP A 54 6.68 2.84 19.64
C ASP A 54 6.20 2.23 18.29
N GLU A 55 5.57 3.05 17.44
CA GLU A 55 4.96 2.68 16.16
C GLU A 55 5.86 2.97 14.95
N ASP A 56 7.05 3.57 15.17
CA ASP A 56 8.06 3.78 14.15
C ASP A 56 8.38 2.49 13.39
N VAL A 57 8.38 2.58 12.06
CA VAL A 57 8.82 1.49 11.21
C VAL A 57 10.33 1.57 10.97
N ALA A 58 10.99 0.42 10.98
CA ALA A 58 12.44 0.34 10.84
C ALA A 58 12.95 0.72 9.43
N ASP A 59 12.10 0.61 8.40
CA ASP A 59 12.48 0.90 7.02
C ASP A 59 11.60 2.02 6.46
N GLU A 60 12.22 3.20 6.35
CA GLU A 60 11.58 4.42 5.88
C GLU A 60 11.27 4.42 4.38
N GLN A 61 11.90 3.54 3.59
CA GLN A 61 11.79 3.52 2.13
C GLN A 61 10.66 2.62 1.61
N ILE A 62 9.96 1.92 2.51
CA ILE A 62 8.86 1.04 2.14
C ILE A 62 7.61 1.87 1.89
N VAL A 63 6.95 1.61 0.76
CA VAL A 63 5.65 2.19 0.43
C VAL A 63 4.55 1.21 0.78
N TYR A 64 3.57 1.68 1.55
CA TYR A 64 2.41 0.91 1.97
C TYR A 64 1.17 1.33 1.19
N ILE A 65 0.48 0.36 0.58
CA ILE A 65 -0.89 0.52 0.12
C ILE A 65 -1.80 0.23 1.32
N VAL A 66 -2.64 1.20 1.70
CA VAL A 66 -3.53 1.07 2.85
C VAL A 66 -4.93 0.64 2.40
N GLU A 67 -5.41 -0.47 2.97
CA GLU A 67 -6.75 -0.99 2.75
C GLU A 67 -7.83 0.09 3.00
N GLY A 68 -8.78 0.20 2.08
CA GLY A 68 -10.03 0.94 2.23
C GLY A 68 -11.22 0.03 2.51
N GLY A 69 -12.44 0.55 2.35
CA GLY A 69 -13.66 -0.20 2.66
C GLY A 69 -13.86 -1.46 1.79
N GLN A 70 -14.50 -2.47 2.37
CA GLN A 70 -14.92 -3.68 1.67
C GLN A 70 -15.98 -3.34 0.61
N LEU A 71 -15.73 -3.78 -0.63
CA LEU A 71 -16.62 -3.64 -1.78
C LEU A 71 -17.39 -4.93 -2.07
N GLY A 72 -16.82 -6.09 -1.73
CA GLY A 72 -17.44 -7.38 -1.98
C GLY A 72 -16.56 -8.58 -1.62
N TYR A 73 -16.97 -9.76 -2.08
CA TYR A 73 -16.16 -10.97 -1.99
C TYR A 73 -15.22 -11.07 -3.19
N GLY A 74 -13.96 -11.36 -2.90
CA GLY A 74 -12.92 -11.60 -3.90
C GLY A 74 -13.17 -12.86 -4.72
N SER A 75 -12.82 -12.78 -6.00
CA SER A 75 -12.82 -13.93 -6.89
C SER A 75 -11.56 -14.77 -6.70
N LYS A 76 -11.70 -16.07 -6.42
CA LYS A 76 -10.57 -17.02 -6.37
C LYS A 76 -9.66 -16.95 -7.60
N ARG A 77 -10.24 -16.63 -8.78
CA ARG A 77 -9.49 -16.49 -10.04
C ARG A 77 -8.44 -15.39 -9.99
N ALA A 78 -8.62 -14.35 -9.17
CA ALA A 78 -7.65 -13.26 -9.06
C ALA A 78 -6.25 -13.79 -8.64
N TRP A 79 -6.20 -14.75 -7.72
CA TRP A 79 -4.97 -15.43 -7.30
C TRP A 79 -4.41 -16.42 -8.33
N GLU A 80 -5.26 -16.91 -9.24
CA GLU A 80 -4.84 -17.85 -10.30
C GLU A 80 -4.32 -17.12 -11.54
N THR A 81 -4.67 -15.84 -11.71
CA THR A 81 -4.35 -15.05 -12.91
C THR A 81 -3.49 -13.81 -12.62
N CYS A 82 -3.08 -13.58 -11.37
CA CYS A 82 -2.15 -12.49 -11.05
C CYS A 82 -0.83 -12.69 -11.81
N ARG A 83 -0.16 -11.59 -12.13
CA ARG A 83 1.17 -11.61 -12.76
C ARG A 83 2.22 -11.60 -11.66
N ASP A 84 3.33 -12.29 -11.89
CA ASP A 84 4.48 -12.23 -10.99
C ASP A 84 5.09 -10.81 -11.00
N CYS A 85 5.51 -10.35 -9.82
CA CYS A 85 6.13 -9.05 -9.57
C CYS A 85 7.65 -9.21 -9.47
#